data_AF-A0A1I7SAN0-F1
#
_entry.id   AF-A0A1I7SAN0-F1
#
_cell.length_a   1.000
_cell.length_b   1.000
_cell.length_c   1.000
_cell.angle_alpha   90.00
_cell.angle_beta   90.00
_cell.angle_gamma   90.00
#
_symmetry.space_group_name_H-M   'P 1'
#
loop_
_entity.id
_entity.type
_entity.pdbx_description
1 polymer ?
#
loop_
_entity_poly.entity_id
_entity_poly.type
_entity_poly.pdbx_seq_one_letter_code
_entity_poly.pdbx_strand_id
1 'polypeptide(L)'
;MVAKSLLTLVLLIQSATSIKRALYKDGDTYNLPPQRKFCLGTTNGRTAAGALPNETRYEVLLKSFVRCKRIIGNLEISHISHNDTINDVDVRIDNGTQIVTRRKPFWFLHDLEEITGYILIYNVEIKEIAFPSLKIIWGDKLHEGQAIQLDSNPFLTIVNLPQLREVHHGTIQIRRCPRLCFIRKTVDFGELLGSGSQFRVRFIDEVPPVCPPVVECHPSCNGNCFGPTENQCQTVYRRQCSACSSGQCYQKAGVTHCCDEACLGGCFGDGKDQCVACLDYQEDGRCVTECRGTSRYNSSLMIMQPMPDREKRYYYEKHCVQQCPAGTLIEDRYCVARCSEGKYRDPSGKECTGRKREGE
;
A
#
# COMPACT_ATOMS: atom_id res chain seq x y z
N MET A 1 -47.49 8.12 -19.77
CA MET A 1 -46.76 7.55 -18.60
C MET A 1 -45.33 7.09 -18.91
N VAL A 2 -44.70 7.48 -20.04
CA VAL A 2 -43.32 7.06 -20.38
C VAL A 2 -42.29 8.19 -20.16
N ALA A 3 -42.73 9.46 -20.10
CA ALA A 3 -41.84 10.62 -19.97
C ALA A 3 -41.31 10.89 -18.55
N LYS A 4 -41.96 10.38 -17.50
CA LYS A 4 -41.51 10.58 -16.10
C LYS A 4 -40.34 9.66 -15.70
N SER A 5 -40.18 8.53 -16.39
CA SER A 5 -39.12 7.55 -16.07
C SER A 5 -37.74 7.96 -16.59
N LEU A 6 -37.68 8.63 -17.76
CA LEU A 6 -36.43 9.20 -18.28
C LEU A 6 -35.93 10.40 -17.47
N LEU A 7 -36.83 11.23 -16.93
CA LEU A 7 -36.43 12.40 -16.15
C LEU A 7 -35.75 12.02 -14.83
N THR A 8 -36.21 10.94 -14.18
CA THR A 8 -35.57 10.37 -12.99
C THR A 8 -34.19 9.78 -13.28
N LEU A 9 -33.98 9.20 -14.46
CA LEU A 9 -32.67 8.69 -14.88
C LEU A 9 -31.68 9.82 -15.19
N VAL A 10 -32.17 10.91 -15.80
CA VAL A 10 -31.36 12.10 -16.11
C VAL A 10 -30.99 12.89 -14.84
N LEU A 11 -31.86 12.92 -13.83
CA LEU A 11 -31.57 13.57 -12.54
C LEU A 11 -30.58 12.76 -11.66
N LEU A 12 -30.61 11.43 -11.73
CA LEU A 12 -29.59 10.57 -11.07
C LEU A 12 -28.18 10.76 -11.65
N ILE A 13 -28.06 11.30 -12.86
CA ILE A 13 -26.77 11.58 -13.52
C ILE A 13 -26.17 12.93 -13.07
N GLN A 14 -26.99 13.86 -12.56
CA GLN A 14 -26.53 15.22 -12.23
C GLN A 14 -25.86 15.35 -10.85
N SER A 15 -26.14 14.45 -9.90
CA SER A 15 -25.49 14.45 -8.58
C SER A 15 -24.11 13.77 -8.55
N ALA A 16 -23.70 13.10 -9.63
CA ALA A 16 -22.41 12.41 -9.76
C ALA A 16 -21.33 13.26 -10.46
N THR A 17 -21.39 14.59 -10.33
CA THR A 17 -20.68 15.54 -11.19
C THR A 17 -19.23 15.84 -10.80
N SER A 18 -18.75 15.42 -9.62
CA SER A 18 -17.36 15.67 -9.21
C SER A 18 -16.37 14.57 -9.59
N ILE A 19 -16.78 13.28 -9.55
CA ILE A 19 -15.90 12.15 -9.94
C ILE A 19 -15.72 12.11 -11.45
N LYS A 20 -16.82 12.32 -12.18
CA LYS A 20 -16.89 12.22 -13.64
C LYS A 20 -16.03 13.24 -14.39
N ARG A 21 -15.44 14.25 -13.75
CA ARG A 21 -14.61 15.27 -14.45
C ARG A 21 -13.10 15.14 -14.20
N ALA A 22 -12.67 14.44 -13.15
CA ALA A 22 -11.26 14.39 -12.77
C ALA A 22 -10.52 13.13 -13.26
N LEU A 23 -11.25 12.01 -13.46
CA LEU A 23 -10.71 10.77 -14.01
C LEU A 23 -11.28 10.43 -15.41
N TYR A 24 -12.23 11.24 -15.87
CA TYR A 24 -13.02 11.03 -17.07
C TYR A 24 -13.16 12.39 -17.77
N LYS A 25 -12.28 12.71 -18.72
CA LYS A 25 -12.49 13.84 -19.63
C LYS A 25 -12.26 13.37 -21.05
N ASP A 26 -13.34 13.48 -21.83
CA ASP A 26 -13.50 13.46 -23.29
C ASP A 26 -12.83 12.36 -24.10
N GLY A 27 -13.67 11.58 -24.81
CA GLY A 27 -13.31 10.84 -26.02
C GLY A 27 -12.49 9.56 -25.80
N ASP A 28 -13.16 8.41 -25.96
CA ASP A 28 -12.58 7.19 -26.51
C ASP A 28 -11.23 6.67 -25.95
N THR A 29 -11.01 6.69 -24.64
CA THR A 29 -10.21 5.72 -23.84
C THR A 29 -10.01 6.24 -22.41
N TYR A 30 -10.18 5.41 -21.39
CA TYR A 30 -9.89 5.80 -20.00
C TYR A 30 -8.39 5.96 -19.79
N ASN A 31 -7.91 7.20 -19.84
CA ASN A 31 -6.54 7.49 -19.44
C ASN A 31 -6.44 7.50 -17.92
N LEU A 32 -6.16 6.33 -17.34
CA LEU A 32 -5.71 6.26 -15.95
C LEU A 32 -4.52 7.20 -15.75
N PRO A 33 -4.41 7.86 -14.58
CA PRO A 33 -3.25 8.71 -14.31
C PRO A 33 -1.96 7.89 -14.45
N PRO A 34 -0.83 8.51 -14.79
CA PRO A 34 0.45 7.81 -14.86
C PRO A 34 0.76 7.16 -13.51
N GLN A 35 1.54 6.07 -13.56
CA GLN A 35 1.90 5.36 -12.35
C GLN A 35 2.68 6.25 -11.38
N ARG A 36 2.21 6.32 -10.14
CA ARG A 36 2.80 7.14 -9.09
C ARG A 36 3.69 6.27 -8.21
N LYS A 37 4.96 6.64 -8.12
CA LYS A 37 5.94 5.91 -7.29
C LYS A 37 5.59 5.98 -5.81
N PHE A 38 5.15 7.15 -5.34
CA PHE A 38 4.81 7.41 -3.95
C PHE A 38 3.48 8.16 -3.86
N CYS A 39 2.69 7.87 -2.83
CA CYS A 39 1.52 8.64 -2.42
C CYS A 39 1.56 8.83 -0.90
N LEU A 40 0.96 9.91 -0.43
CA LEU A 40 0.84 10.16 0.99
C LEU A 40 -0.36 9.40 1.56
N GLY A 41 -0.14 8.74 2.70
CA GLY A 41 -1.17 8.07 3.48
C GLY A 41 -1.99 9.04 4.34
N THR A 42 -2.90 8.49 5.13
CA THR A 42 -3.80 9.24 6.01
C THR A 42 -3.48 9.01 7.49
N THR A 43 -4.02 9.86 8.37
CA THR A 43 -3.82 9.82 9.83
C THR A 43 -5.13 10.09 10.60
N ASN A 44 -6.27 9.80 9.98
CA ASN A 44 -7.60 10.06 10.52
C ASN A 44 -8.04 9.00 11.56
N GLY A 45 -7.37 7.85 11.62
CA GLY A 45 -7.74 6.73 12.48
C GLY A 45 -9.19 6.27 12.25
N ARG A 46 -9.94 6.10 13.35
CA ARG A 46 -11.37 5.73 13.33
C ARG A 46 -12.32 6.92 13.17
N THR A 47 -11.80 8.12 12.90
CA THR A 47 -12.64 9.31 12.85
C THR A 47 -13.54 9.28 11.62
N ALA A 48 -14.85 9.43 11.84
CA ALA A 48 -15.84 9.60 10.77
C ALA A 48 -15.92 11.05 10.28
N ALA A 49 -15.45 12.01 11.07
CA ALA A 49 -15.38 13.43 10.68
C ALA A 49 -14.38 13.64 9.53
N GLY A 50 -14.71 14.54 8.59
CA GLY A 50 -13.88 14.85 7.43
C GLY A 50 -14.42 14.36 6.08
N ALA A 51 -15.65 13.84 6.01
CA ALA A 51 -16.32 13.65 4.72
C ALA A 51 -16.44 15.01 4.01
N LEU A 52 -15.89 15.11 2.81
CA LEU A 52 -15.98 16.32 2.01
C LEU A 52 -17.46 16.55 1.62
N PRO A 53 -17.96 17.80 1.58
CA PRO A 53 -19.38 18.07 1.34
C PRO A 53 -19.97 17.43 0.07
N ASN A 54 -19.12 17.13 -0.92
CA ASN A 54 -19.50 16.66 -2.25
C ASN A 54 -18.75 15.38 -2.70
N GLU A 55 -18.02 14.69 -1.81
CA GLU A 55 -17.27 13.49 -2.17
C GLU A 55 -17.44 12.40 -1.11
N THR A 56 -17.71 11.18 -1.55
CA THR A 56 -17.71 10.02 -0.65
C THR A 56 -16.29 9.70 -0.20
N ARG A 57 -16.15 9.05 0.95
CA ARG A 57 -14.84 8.59 1.44
C ARG A 57 -14.16 7.61 0.49
N TYR A 58 -14.96 6.80 -0.22
CA TYR A 58 -14.47 5.90 -1.26
C TYR A 58 -13.80 6.68 -2.40
N GLU A 59 -14.39 7.78 -2.85
CA GLU A 59 -13.82 8.63 -3.90
C GLU A 59 -12.51 9.29 -3.48
N VAL A 60 -12.44 9.77 -2.24
CA VAL A 60 -11.21 10.35 -1.68
C VAL A 60 -10.08 9.31 -1.69
N LEU A 61 -10.35 8.08 -1.25
CA LEU A 61 -9.38 6.99 -1.31
C LEU A 61 -8.98 6.64 -2.75
N LEU A 62 -9.95 6.57 -3.66
CA LEU A 62 -9.71 6.28 -5.07
C LEU A 62 -8.76 7.31 -5.67
N LYS A 63 -9.06 8.61 -5.52
CA LYS A 63 -8.19 9.69 -6.01
C LYS A 63 -6.81 9.68 -5.36
N SER A 64 -6.77 9.35 -4.06
CA SER A 64 -5.51 9.32 -3.30
C SER A 64 -4.59 8.19 -3.74
N PHE A 65 -5.13 7.02 -4.07
CA PHE A 65 -4.33 5.80 -4.24
C PHE A 65 -4.38 5.13 -5.62
N VAL A 66 -5.20 5.61 -6.56
CA VAL A 66 -5.18 5.07 -7.94
C VAL A 66 -3.77 5.15 -8.54
N ARG A 67 -3.32 4.02 -9.09
CA ARG A 67 -1.98 3.85 -9.68
C ARG A 67 -0.82 4.12 -8.72
N CYS A 68 -1.07 4.03 -7.41
CA CYS A 68 -0.05 4.20 -6.39
C CYS A 68 0.75 2.92 -6.17
N LYS A 69 2.08 2.99 -6.23
CA LYS A 69 2.93 1.87 -5.85
C LYS A 69 3.28 1.80 -4.38
N ARG A 70 3.45 2.94 -3.71
CA ARG A 70 3.96 2.98 -2.33
C ARG A 70 3.25 4.06 -1.53
N ILE A 71 2.75 3.71 -0.35
CA ILE A 71 2.14 4.66 0.57
C ILE A 71 3.16 5.06 1.63
N ILE A 72 3.44 6.36 1.69
CA ILE A 72 4.22 6.98 2.74
C ILE A 72 3.26 7.42 3.86
N GLY A 73 3.32 6.74 5.00
CA GLY A 73 2.30 6.79 6.05
C GLY A 73 1.35 5.60 5.99
N ASN A 74 0.09 5.83 6.34
CA ASN A 74 -0.87 4.76 6.65
C ASN A 74 -1.96 4.65 5.58
N LEU A 75 -2.56 3.47 5.46
CA LEU A 75 -3.76 3.25 4.68
C LEU A 75 -4.95 3.01 5.61
N GLU A 76 -5.89 3.96 5.63
CA GLU A 76 -7.08 3.88 6.48
C GLU A 76 -8.34 3.77 5.61
N ILE A 77 -8.91 2.57 5.56
CA ILE A 77 -10.18 2.28 4.90
C ILE A 77 -11.25 2.20 5.99
N SER A 78 -12.01 3.28 6.17
CA SER A 78 -13.04 3.28 7.21
C SER A 78 -14.33 3.96 6.82
N HIS A 79 -15.43 3.53 7.43
CA HIS A 79 -16.78 4.07 7.20
C HIS A 79 -17.19 4.07 5.72
N ILE A 80 -17.03 2.93 5.05
CA ILE A 80 -17.41 2.76 3.64
C ILE A 80 -18.54 1.73 3.56
N SER A 81 -19.69 2.19 3.08
CA SER A 81 -20.87 1.38 2.85
C SER A 81 -20.83 0.70 1.47
N HIS A 82 -21.75 -0.24 1.24
CA HIS A 82 -21.91 -0.81 -0.11
C HIS A 82 -22.23 0.27 -1.14
N ASN A 83 -23.06 1.25 -0.77
CA ASN A 83 -23.56 2.32 -1.63
C ASN A 83 -22.45 3.25 -2.14
N ASP A 84 -21.39 3.46 -1.35
CA ASP A 84 -20.26 4.30 -1.77
C ASP A 84 -19.50 3.68 -2.96
N THR A 85 -19.65 2.37 -3.18
CA THR A 85 -18.93 1.62 -4.21
C THR A 85 -19.77 1.26 -5.43
N ILE A 86 -21.09 1.51 -5.42
CA ILE A 86 -21.98 1.08 -6.53
C ILE A 86 -21.75 1.88 -7.81
N ASN A 87 -21.35 3.14 -7.67
CA ASN A 87 -21.21 4.08 -8.78
C ASN A 87 -19.85 3.98 -9.51
N ASP A 88 -18.91 3.17 -9.01
CA ASP A 88 -17.63 2.93 -9.66
C ASP A 88 -17.77 1.87 -10.76
N VAL A 89 -17.92 2.35 -11.99
CA VAL A 89 -18.15 1.54 -13.18
C VAL A 89 -17.07 1.75 -14.24
N ASP A 90 -16.71 0.66 -14.90
CA ASP A 90 -15.94 0.64 -16.13
C ASP A 90 -16.88 0.64 -17.33
N VAL A 91 -16.63 1.48 -18.33
CA VAL A 91 -17.58 1.72 -19.43
C VAL A 91 -16.89 1.54 -20.77
N ARG A 92 -16.91 0.34 -21.35
CA ARG A 92 -16.18 0.05 -22.60
C ARG A 92 -17.10 0.22 -23.79
N ILE A 93 -16.59 0.71 -24.92
CA ILE A 93 -17.32 0.75 -26.18
C ILE A 93 -16.86 -0.43 -27.02
N ASP A 94 -17.77 -1.32 -27.36
CA ASP A 94 -17.53 -2.48 -28.22
C ASP A 94 -18.49 -2.44 -29.41
N ASN A 95 -17.96 -2.33 -30.62
CA ASN A 95 -18.73 -2.20 -31.87
C ASN A 95 -19.89 -1.16 -31.79
N GLY A 96 -19.63 0.00 -31.17
CA GLY A 96 -20.62 1.06 -30.98
C GLY A 96 -21.62 0.84 -29.84
N THR A 97 -21.53 -0.27 -29.12
CA THR A 97 -22.34 -0.58 -27.94
C THR A 97 -21.59 -0.24 -26.66
N GLN A 98 -22.23 0.48 -25.74
CA GLN A 98 -21.65 0.81 -24.45
C GLN A 98 -21.89 -0.33 -23.44
N ILE A 99 -20.80 -0.97 -23.01
CA ILE A 99 -20.80 -2.04 -21.99
C ILE A 99 -20.39 -1.42 -20.65
N VAL A 100 -21.32 -1.41 -19.68
CA VAL A 100 -21.08 -0.90 -18.33
C VAL A 100 -20.86 -2.07 -17.38
N THR A 101 -19.67 -2.15 -16.79
CA THR A 101 -19.29 -3.19 -15.82
C THR A 101 -18.95 -2.55 -14.49
N ARG A 102 -19.53 -3.03 -13.38
CA ARG A 102 -19.16 -2.53 -12.04
C ARG A 102 -17.76 -2.98 -11.68
N ARG A 103 -16.91 -2.05 -11.24
CA ARG A 103 -15.57 -2.40 -10.75
C ARG A 103 -15.67 -3.05 -9.39
N LYS A 104 -14.73 -3.95 -9.10
CA LYS A 104 -14.59 -4.49 -7.74
C LYS A 104 -14.23 -3.34 -6.78
N PRO A 105 -14.82 -3.29 -5.58
CA PRO A 105 -14.43 -2.31 -4.56
C PRO A 105 -12.91 -2.29 -4.37
N PHE A 106 -12.33 -1.09 -4.31
CA PHE A 106 -10.90 -0.87 -4.07
C PHE A 106 -9.95 -1.42 -5.16
N TRP A 107 -10.44 -1.66 -6.38
CA TRP A 107 -9.60 -2.08 -7.53
C TRP A 107 -8.36 -1.20 -7.73
N PHE A 108 -8.44 0.08 -7.35
CA PHE A 108 -7.36 1.06 -7.49
C PHE A 108 -6.14 0.79 -6.60
N LEU A 109 -6.24 -0.14 -5.64
CA LEU A 109 -5.13 -0.62 -4.81
C LEU A 109 -4.33 -1.76 -5.47
N HIS A 110 -4.69 -2.16 -6.70
CA HIS A 110 -4.02 -3.25 -7.41
C HIS A 110 -2.50 -3.07 -7.53
N ASP A 111 -2.04 -1.84 -7.78
CA ASP A 111 -0.62 -1.53 -8.00
C ASP A 111 0.17 -1.31 -6.71
N LEU A 112 -0.48 -1.32 -5.54
CA LEU A 112 0.14 -1.01 -4.27
C LEU A 112 1.07 -2.14 -3.83
N GLU A 113 2.36 -1.85 -3.72
CA GLU A 113 3.41 -2.81 -3.37
C GLU A 113 3.94 -2.66 -1.94
N GLU A 114 3.83 -1.47 -1.35
CA GLU A 114 4.47 -1.15 -0.06
C GLU A 114 3.70 -0.10 0.74
N ILE A 115 3.63 -0.29 2.06
CA ILE A 115 3.12 0.68 3.02
C ILE A 115 4.13 0.85 4.15
N THR A 116 4.54 2.10 4.42
CA THR A 116 5.51 2.40 5.49
C THR A 116 4.89 2.42 6.90
N GLY A 117 3.63 2.83 7.01
CA GLY A 117 2.87 2.82 8.27
C GLY A 117 2.08 1.53 8.47
N TYR A 118 0.80 1.71 8.79
CA TYR A 118 -0.15 0.61 9.07
C TYR A 118 -1.32 0.57 8.09
N ILE A 119 -2.07 -0.54 8.13
CA ILE A 119 -3.40 -0.69 7.52
C ILE A 119 -4.46 -0.68 8.62
N LEU A 120 -5.46 0.19 8.49
CA LEU A 120 -6.68 0.17 9.29
C LEU A 120 -7.88 -0.07 8.38
N ILE A 121 -8.63 -1.13 8.64
CA ILE A 121 -9.94 -1.38 8.02
C ILE A 121 -11.00 -1.34 9.12
N TYR A 122 -11.81 -0.29 9.15
CA TYR A 122 -12.75 -0.04 10.25
C TYR A 122 -14.16 0.30 9.78
N ASN A 123 -15.15 -0.44 10.27
CA ASN A 123 -16.57 -0.16 9.98
C ASN A 123 -16.87 -0.08 8.47
N VAL A 124 -16.51 -1.13 7.72
CA VAL A 124 -16.83 -1.26 6.29
C VAL A 124 -17.91 -2.32 6.03
N GLU A 125 -18.77 -2.05 5.05
CA GLU A 125 -19.85 -2.95 4.61
C GLU A 125 -19.49 -3.66 3.29
N ILE A 126 -18.24 -4.08 3.18
CA ILE A 126 -17.69 -4.73 1.98
C ILE A 126 -17.26 -6.15 2.33
N LYS A 127 -17.52 -7.11 1.42
CA LYS A 127 -17.21 -8.53 1.63
C LYS A 127 -15.74 -8.88 1.40
N GLU A 128 -15.12 -8.25 0.41
CA GLU A 128 -13.75 -8.54 0.00
C GLU A 128 -12.98 -7.26 -0.26
N ILE A 129 -11.79 -7.16 0.34
CA ILE A 129 -10.81 -6.12 0.02
C ILE A 129 -9.52 -6.84 -0.40
N ALA A 130 -8.97 -6.46 -1.55
CA ALA A 130 -7.81 -7.12 -2.12
C ALA A 130 -6.63 -6.16 -2.28
N PHE A 131 -5.45 -6.68 -2.00
CA PHE A 131 -4.14 -6.04 -2.16
C PHE A 131 -3.22 -6.95 -2.98
N PRO A 132 -3.49 -7.12 -4.28
CA PRO A 132 -2.85 -8.17 -5.10
C PRO A 132 -1.32 -8.08 -5.16
N SER A 133 -0.78 -6.86 -5.13
CA SER A 133 0.66 -6.62 -5.30
C SER A 133 1.38 -6.24 -4.01
N LEU A 134 0.68 -6.13 -2.87
CA LEU A 134 1.26 -5.62 -1.63
C LEU A 134 2.23 -6.65 -1.06
N LYS A 135 3.51 -6.27 -0.97
CA LYS A 135 4.62 -7.15 -0.58
C LYS A 135 5.03 -6.96 0.87
N ILE A 136 5.00 -5.72 1.36
CA ILE A 136 5.52 -5.39 2.69
C ILE A 136 4.70 -4.28 3.37
N ILE A 137 4.56 -4.43 4.69
CA ILE A 137 4.07 -3.41 5.60
C ILE A 137 5.15 -3.19 6.64
N TRP A 138 5.75 -2.00 6.66
CA TRP A 138 6.88 -1.71 7.54
C TRP A 138 6.47 -1.53 9.00
N GLY A 139 5.35 -0.84 9.25
CA GLY A 139 4.92 -0.56 10.62
C GLY A 139 5.79 0.47 11.33
N ASP A 140 6.41 1.40 10.60
CA ASP A 140 7.14 2.55 11.18
C ASP A 140 6.20 3.48 11.96
N LYS A 141 4.92 3.45 11.59
CA LYS A 141 3.80 3.97 12.37
C LYS A 141 2.82 2.84 12.65
N LEU A 142 2.25 2.85 13.85
CA LEU A 142 1.29 1.84 14.32
C LEU A 142 -0.01 2.52 14.78
N HIS A 143 -1.14 1.87 14.55
CA HIS A 143 -2.41 2.29 15.14
C HIS A 143 -2.65 1.45 16.40
N GLU A 144 -2.67 2.08 17.58
CA GLU A 144 -2.86 1.36 18.86
C GLU A 144 -1.85 0.19 19.08
N GLY A 145 -0.68 0.24 18.44
CA GLY A 145 0.35 -0.82 18.46
C GLY A 145 0.25 -1.84 17.31
N GLN A 146 -0.74 -1.71 16.42
CA GLN A 146 -0.97 -2.61 15.30
C GLN A 146 -0.43 -2.06 13.97
N ALA A 147 0.17 -2.93 13.17
CA ALA A 147 0.50 -2.68 11.77
C ALA A 147 -0.64 -3.07 10.82
N ILE A 148 -1.48 -4.04 11.21
CA ILE A 148 -2.74 -4.34 10.54
C ILE A 148 -3.82 -4.42 11.59
N GLN A 149 -4.85 -3.59 11.45
CA GLN A 149 -5.99 -3.58 12.35
C GLN A 149 -7.29 -3.66 11.56
N LEU A 150 -8.03 -4.75 11.78
CA LEU A 150 -9.36 -4.96 11.24
C LEU A 150 -10.34 -4.88 12.39
N ASP A 151 -11.28 -3.94 12.35
CA ASP A 151 -12.22 -3.74 13.45
C ASP A 151 -13.63 -3.36 12.99
N SER A 152 -14.65 -3.92 13.64
CA SER A 152 -16.07 -3.64 13.36
C SER A 152 -16.48 -3.89 11.90
N ASN A 153 -16.03 -4.98 11.28
CA ASN A 153 -16.36 -5.30 9.90
C ASN A 153 -17.24 -6.57 9.82
N PRO A 154 -18.55 -6.48 10.13
CA PRO A 154 -19.42 -7.65 10.25
C PRO A 154 -19.62 -8.41 8.93
N PHE A 155 -19.49 -7.74 7.79
CA PHE A 155 -19.72 -8.32 6.46
C PHE A 155 -18.44 -8.79 5.76
N LEU A 156 -17.27 -8.42 6.28
CA LEU A 156 -15.98 -8.71 5.66
C LEU A 156 -15.66 -10.20 5.81
N THR A 157 -15.48 -10.87 4.68
CA THR A 157 -15.20 -12.31 4.58
C THR A 157 -13.78 -12.61 4.12
N ILE A 158 -13.18 -11.72 3.33
CA ILE A 158 -11.84 -11.90 2.74
C ILE A 158 -11.07 -10.59 2.80
N VAL A 159 -9.82 -10.66 3.29
CA VAL A 159 -8.78 -9.65 3.06
C VAL A 159 -7.66 -10.34 2.30
N ASN A 160 -7.61 -10.12 0.99
CA ASN A 160 -6.72 -10.86 0.09
C ASN A 160 -5.35 -10.17 -0.01
N LEU A 161 -4.29 -10.83 0.49
CA LEU A 161 -2.92 -10.31 0.57
C LEU A 161 -1.92 -11.33 -0.03
N PRO A 162 -2.11 -11.80 -1.28
CA PRO A 162 -1.45 -13.01 -1.77
C PRO A 162 0.07 -12.85 -1.89
N GLN A 163 0.54 -11.63 -2.16
CA GLN A 163 1.95 -11.29 -2.29
C GLN A 163 2.59 -10.75 -1.01
N LEU A 164 1.84 -10.62 0.10
CA LEU A 164 2.40 -10.09 1.33
C LEU A 164 3.41 -11.09 1.89
N ARG A 165 4.64 -10.63 2.07
CA ARG A 165 5.77 -11.44 2.56
C ARG A 165 6.20 -11.08 3.98
N GLU A 166 5.98 -9.84 4.38
CA GLU A 166 6.51 -9.32 5.63
C GLU A 166 5.62 -8.23 6.22
N VAL A 167 5.33 -8.37 7.52
CA VAL A 167 4.86 -7.29 8.39
C VAL A 167 5.96 -7.03 9.41
N HIS A 168 6.80 -6.05 9.11
CA HIS A 168 8.11 -5.92 9.74
C HIS A 168 7.97 -5.57 11.24
N HIS A 169 7.26 -4.49 11.56
CA HIS A 169 6.98 -4.08 12.94
C HIS A 169 5.49 -4.17 13.30
N GLY A 170 5.18 -4.13 14.60
CA GLY A 170 3.81 -4.09 15.13
C GLY A 170 3.08 -5.43 15.15
N THR A 171 1.81 -5.38 15.58
CA THR A 171 0.93 -6.57 15.67
C THR A 171 -0.18 -6.57 14.62
N ILE A 172 -0.75 -7.74 14.34
CA ILE A 172 -1.98 -7.90 13.58
C ILE A 172 -3.14 -8.12 14.56
N GLN A 173 -4.16 -7.26 14.50
CA GLN A 173 -5.36 -7.40 15.33
C GLN A 173 -6.61 -7.51 14.45
N ILE A 174 -7.40 -8.54 14.72
CA ILE A 174 -8.72 -8.75 14.12
C ILE A 174 -9.75 -8.71 15.24
N ARG A 175 -10.57 -7.66 15.27
CA ARG A 175 -11.61 -7.43 16.27
C ARG A 175 -12.98 -7.32 15.59
N ARG A 176 -14.03 -7.94 16.15
CA ARG A 176 -15.41 -7.81 15.63
C ARG A 176 -15.54 -8.03 14.11
N CYS A 177 -14.86 -9.07 13.59
CA CYS A 177 -14.92 -9.49 12.19
C CYS A 177 -15.40 -10.97 12.10
N PRO A 178 -16.65 -11.27 12.51
CA PRO A 178 -17.11 -12.63 12.74
C PRO A 178 -17.07 -13.54 11.51
N ARG A 179 -17.09 -13.00 10.29
CA ARG A 179 -17.12 -13.76 9.03
C ARG A 179 -15.76 -13.92 8.36
N LEU A 180 -14.68 -13.40 8.97
CA LEU A 180 -13.34 -13.39 8.38
C LEU A 180 -12.60 -14.72 8.65
N CYS A 181 -13.09 -15.79 8.04
CA CYS A 181 -12.76 -17.15 8.41
C CYS A 181 -11.42 -17.65 7.84
N PHE A 182 -11.08 -17.28 6.60
CA PHE A 182 -9.82 -17.67 5.97
C PHE A 182 -8.62 -17.14 6.74
N ILE A 183 -8.57 -15.84 7.02
CA ILE A 183 -7.44 -15.25 7.77
C ILE A 183 -7.24 -15.92 9.14
N ARG A 184 -8.31 -16.43 9.76
CA ARG A 184 -8.25 -17.12 11.05
C ARG A 184 -7.76 -18.56 10.93
N LYS A 185 -8.22 -19.30 9.92
CA LYS A 185 -8.06 -20.76 9.86
C LYS A 185 -6.96 -21.23 8.90
N THR A 186 -6.62 -20.43 7.88
CA THR A 186 -5.81 -20.89 6.74
C THR A 186 -4.59 -20.01 6.46
N VAL A 187 -4.39 -18.91 7.17
CA VAL A 187 -3.18 -18.08 7.00
C VAL A 187 -2.12 -18.50 8.02
N ASP A 188 -0.92 -18.82 7.53
CA ASP A 188 0.25 -19.05 8.36
C ASP A 188 0.89 -17.70 8.72
N PHE A 189 0.61 -17.20 9.91
CA PHE A 189 1.18 -15.93 10.38
C PHE A 189 2.68 -16.00 10.67
N GLY A 190 3.27 -17.20 10.83
CA GLY A 190 4.72 -17.35 10.94
C GLY A 190 5.45 -16.90 9.68
N GLU A 191 4.81 -17.08 8.52
CA GLU A 191 5.33 -16.60 7.24
C GLU A 191 5.37 -15.07 7.15
N LEU A 192 4.42 -14.37 7.77
CA LEU A 192 4.29 -12.91 7.69
C LEU A 192 5.02 -12.14 8.80
N LEU A 193 5.07 -12.71 10.01
CA LEU A 193 5.54 -12.03 11.23
C LEU A 193 6.84 -12.62 11.79
N GLY A 194 7.32 -13.73 11.22
CA GLY A 194 8.52 -14.44 11.66
C GLY A 194 8.39 -15.04 13.06
N SER A 195 9.53 -15.18 13.73
CA SER A 195 9.61 -15.72 15.09
C SER A 195 8.78 -14.90 16.08
N GLY A 196 7.96 -15.57 16.89
CA GLY A 196 7.08 -14.89 17.84
C GLY A 196 5.75 -14.43 17.25
N SER A 197 5.39 -14.88 16.04
CA SER A 197 4.11 -14.59 15.38
C SER A 197 2.90 -14.84 16.30
N GLN A 198 2.95 -15.88 17.14
CA GLN A 198 1.90 -16.22 18.10
C GLN A 198 1.59 -15.11 19.13
N PHE A 199 2.56 -14.23 19.42
CA PHE A 199 2.37 -13.09 20.32
C PHE A 199 2.00 -11.80 19.59
N ARG A 200 2.20 -11.78 18.26
CA ARG A 200 1.96 -10.62 17.39
C ARG A 200 0.63 -10.69 16.65
N VAL A 201 -0.16 -11.74 16.82
CA VAL A 201 -1.52 -11.86 16.25
C VAL A 201 -2.54 -11.95 17.38
N ARG A 202 -3.59 -11.13 17.30
CA ARG A 202 -4.69 -11.15 18.27
C ARG A 202 -6.04 -11.16 17.56
N PHE A 203 -6.86 -12.14 17.94
CA PHE A 203 -8.27 -12.21 17.59
C PHE A 203 -9.10 -11.81 18.80
N ILE A 204 -9.94 -10.79 18.65
CA ILE A 204 -10.79 -10.26 19.73
C ILE A 204 -12.26 -10.38 19.28
N ASP A 205 -12.89 -11.45 19.75
CA ASP A 205 -14.27 -11.78 19.43
C ASP A 205 -15.19 -11.35 20.58
N GLU A 206 -16.08 -10.39 20.34
CA GLU A 206 -17.18 -10.08 21.26
C GLU A 206 -18.38 -11.04 21.05
N VAL A 207 -18.47 -11.63 19.85
CA VAL A 207 -19.44 -12.65 19.46
C VAL A 207 -18.70 -13.80 18.79
N PRO A 208 -19.18 -15.05 18.92
CA PRO A 208 -18.55 -16.19 18.27
C PRO A 208 -18.38 -15.99 16.75
N PRO A 209 -17.22 -16.38 16.17
CA PRO A 209 -17.03 -16.36 14.72
C PRO A 209 -18.11 -17.17 14.00
N VAL A 210 -18.67 -16.58 12.94
CA VAL A 210 -19.65 -17.21 12.06
C VAL A 210 -18.89 -17.83 10.89
N CYS A 211 -18.26 -18.97 11.16
CA CYS A 211 -17.47 -19.69 10.18
C CYS A 211 -18.07 -21.06 9.86
N PRO A 212 -18.02 -21.48 8.58
CA PRO A 212 -18.37 -22.85 8.25
C PRO A 212 -17.42 -23.82 8.99
N PRO A 213 -17.87 -25.07 9.24
CA PRO A 213 -17.05 -26.08 9.93
C PRO A 213 -15.70 -26.26 9.22
N VAL A 214 -15.76 -26.40 7.90
CA VAL A 214 -14.60 -26.55 7.03
C VAL A 214 -14.40 -25.25 6.23
N VAL A 215 -13.15 -24.78 6.19
CA VAL A 215 -12.71 -23.68 5.33
C VAL A 215 -11.59 -24.23 4.47
N GLU A 216 -11.84 -24.39 3.17
CA GLU A 216 -10.90 -25.02 2.25
C GLU A 216 -10.30 -23.97 1.30
N CYS A 217 -8.98 -24.05 1.14
CA CYS A 217 -8.27 -23.32 0.12
C CYS A 217 -8.38 -24.03 -1.24
N HIS A 218 -8.05 -23.30 -2.30
CA HIS A 218 -7.79 -23.93 -3.59
C HIS A 218 -6.69 -25.02 -3.44
N PRO A 219 -6.78 -26.17 -4.15
CA PRO A 219 -5.80 -27.26 -4.01
C PRO A 219 -4.35 -26.83 -4.26
N SER A 220 -4.10 -25.86 -5.14
CA SER A 220 -2.74 -25.36 -5.41
C SER A 220 -2.13 -24.55 -4.25
N CYS A 221 -2.93 -24.13 -3.26
CA CYS A 221 -2.45 -23.35 -2.12
C CYS A 221 -1.76 -24.18 -1.03
N ASN A 222 -1.80 -25.51 -1.11
CA ASN A 222 -1.26 -26.42 -0.08
C ASN A 222 -1.73 -26.03 1.34
N GLY A 223 -3.02 -25.70 1.47
CA GLY A 223 -3.67 -25.34 2.73
C GLY A 223 -3.47 -23.91 3.24
N ASN A 224 -2.65 -23.07 2.58
CA ASN A 224 -2.36 -21.70 3.03
C ASN A 224 -2.97 -20.65 2.09
N CYS A 225 -4.00 -19.93 2.53
CA CYS A 225 -4.70 -18.98 1.67
C CYS A 225 -5.42 -17.87 2.45
N PHE A 226 -5.67 -16.76 1.76
CA PHE A 226 -6.53 -15.66 2.22
C PHE A 226 -8.00 -15.83 1.77
N GLY A 227 -8.29 -16.78 0.87
CA GLY A 227 -9.61 -17.05 0.32
C GLY A 227 -9.62 -18.31 -0.56
N PRO A 228 -10.78 -18.69 -1.13
CA PRO A 228 -10.96 -20.01 -1.75
C PRO A 228 -10.33 -20.17 -3.14
N THR A 229 -9.91 -19.09 -3.81
CA THR A 229 -9.44 -19.16 -5.20
C THR A 229 -7.92 -19.27 -5.31
N GLU A 230 -7.43 -19.74 -6.46
CA GLU A 230 -5.99 -19.90 -6.73
C GLU A 230 -5.18 -18.61 -6.57
N ASN A 231 -5.73 -17.47 -6.99
CA ASN A 231 -5.08 -16.16 -6.83
C ASN A 231 -5.17 -15.59 -5.39
N GLN A 232 -5.67 -16.36 -4.44
CA GLN A 232 -5.74 -16.03 -3.02
C GLN A 232 -4.85 -16.94 -2.18
N CYS A 233 -4.01 -17.77 -2.80
CA CYS A 233 -2.99 -18.54 -2.08
C CYS A 233 -2.01 -17.60 -1.36
N GLN A 234 -1.65 -17.96 -0.13
CA GLN A 234 -0.60 -17.29 0.62
C GLN A 234 0.75 -17.78 0.11
N THR A 235 1.68 -16.85 -0.12
CA THR A 235 3.03 -17.25 -0.52
C THR A 235 3.86 -17.68 0.70
N VAL A 236 4.10 -18.98 0.83
CA VAL A 236 4.90 -19.59 1.90
C VAL A 236 6.37 -19.68 1.47
N TYR A 237 7.28 -19.11 2.24
CA TYR A 237 8.73 -19.13 1.98
C TYR A 237 9.56 -19.38 3.24
N ARG A 238 9.30 -18.65 4.34
CA ARG A 238 10.16 -18.52 5.51
C ARG A 238 10.41 -19.86 6.21
N ARG A 239 9.38 -20.70 6.38
CA ARG A 239 9.55 -22.03 7.00
C ARG A 239 10.46 -22.97 6.21
N GLN A 240 10.66 -22.69 4.91
CA GLN A 240 11.56 -23.46 4.04
C GLN A 240 12.99 -22.91 4.06
N CYS A 241 13.23 -21.77 4.73
CA CYS A 241 14.50 -21.06 4.73
C CYS A 241 15.41 -21.39 5.93
N SER A 242 15.19 -22.53 6.59
CA SER A 242 15.93 -22.94 7.80
C SER A 242 17.44 -23.10 7.57
N ALA A 243 17.87 -23.36 6.34
CA ALA A 243 19.28 -23.45 5.96
C ALA A 243 19.97 -22.07 5.80
N CYS A 244 19.20 -20.99 5.77
CA CYS A 244 19.72 -19.64 5.54
C CYS A 244 19.85 -18.89 6.87
N SER A 245 21.03 -18.35 7.15
CA SER A 245 21.30 -17.53 8.36
C SER A 245 20.37 -16.33 8.47
N SER A 246 20.02 -15.70 7.33
CA SER A 246 19.07 -14.58 7.26
C SER A 246 17.61 -14.99 7.51
N GLY A 247 17.30 -16.30 7.52
CA GLY A 247 15.93 -16.81 7.55
C GLY A 247 15.13 -16.50 6.28
N GLN A 248 15.80 -16.11 5.20
CA GLN A 248 15.19 -15.65 3.95
C GLN A 248 15.76 -16.41 2.75
N CYS A 249 14.87 -16.88 1.89
CA CYS A 249 15.21 -17.73 0.77
C CYS A 249 14.15 -17.66 -0.34
N TYR A 250 14.48 -18.27 -1.48
CA TYR A 250 13.56 -18.56 -2.56
C TYR A 250 13.77 -19.99 -3.07
N GLN A 251 12.76 -20.53 -3.75
CA GLN A 251 12.81 -21.86 -4.34
C GLN A 251 13.09 -21.75 -5.84
N LYS A 252 14.05 -22.52 -6.35
CA LYS A 252 14.30 -22.67 -7.78
C LYS A 252 14.51 -24.15 -8.10
N ALA A 253 13.64 -24.71 -8.94
CA ALA A 253 13.66 -26.14 -9.31
C ALA A 253 13.67 -27.09 -8.09
N GLY A 254 12.95 -26.74 -7.02
CA GLY A 254 12.86 -27.54 -5.78
C GLY A 254 14.07 -27.42 -4.84
N VAL A 255 15.04 -26.55 -5.16
CA VAL A 255 16.21 -26.26 -4.32
C VAL A 255 16.03 -24.90 -3.64
N THR A 256 16.39 -24.87 -2.36
CA THR A 256 16.35 -23.64 -1.54
C THR A 256 17.62 -22.84 -1.76
N HIS A 257 17.47 -21.57 -2.12
CA HIS A 257 18.57 -20.62 -2.30
C HIS A 257 18.41 -19.45 -1.32
N CYS A 258 19.48 -19.09 -0.62
CA CYS A 258 19.44 -18.01 0.36
C CYS A 258 19.47 -16.64 -0.32
N CYS A 259 18.67 -15.73 0.20
CA CYS A 259 18.66 -14.35 -0.27
C CYS A 259 19.90 -13.59 0.21
N ASP A 260 20.22 -12.51 -0.49
CA ASP A 260 21.23 -11.55 -0.03
C ASP A 260 20.81 -10.94 1.33
N GLU A 261 21.79 -10.65 2.19
CA GLU A 261 21.55 -10.10 3.53
C GLU A 261 20.89 -8.71 3.50
N ALA A 262 21.01 -7.99 2.38
CA ALA A 262 20.32 -6.71 2.18
C ALA A 262 18.81 -6.86 1.89
N CYS A 263 18.32 -8.09 1.70
CA CYS A 263 16.90 -8.35 1.43
C CYS A 263 16.06 -8.44 2.71
N LEU A 264 14.78 -8.07 2.58
CA LEU A 264 13.73 -8.29 3.56
C LEU A 264 12.49 -8.89 2.90
N GLY A 265 11.84 -9.86 3.56
CA GLY A 265 10.66 -10.54 3.04
C GLY A 265 10.97 -11.61 1.97
N GLY A 266 12.23 -12.04 1.86
CA GLY A 266 12.68 -12.97 0.81
C GLY A 266 13.10 -12.27 -0.48
N CYS A 267 13.26 -13.07 -1.54
CA CYS A 267 13.76 -12.62 -2.84
C CYS A 267 13.19 -13.49 -3.97
N PHE A 268 13.44 -13.11 -5.21
CA PHE A 268 13.03 -13.81 -6.42
C PHE A 268 14.19 -14.47 -7.17
N GLY A 269 15.42 -14.31 -6.66
CA GLY A 269 16.66 -14.71 -7.32
C GLY A 269 17.88 -14.30 -6.50
N ASP A 270 19.07 -14.57 -7.05
CA ASP A 270 20.33 -14.21 -6.42
C ASP A 270 20.62 -12.70 -6.52
N GLY A 271 21.17 -12.14 -5.43
CA GLY A 271 21.70 -10.78 -5.39
C GLY A 271 20.71 -9.68 -4.96
N LYS A 272 21.26 -8.47 -4.77
CA LYS A 272 20.58 -7.32 -4.15
C LYS A 272 19.49 -6.66 -4.99
N ASP A 273 19.37 -7.01 -6.27
CA ASP A 273 18.31 -6.54 -7.17
C ASP A 273 17.08 -7.46 -7.21
N GLN A 274 17.17 -8.63 -6.58
CA GLN A 274 16.10 -9.63 -6.60
C GLN A 274 15.29 -9.63 -5.30
N CYS A 275 15.53 -8.70 -4.38
CA CYS A 275 14.85 -8.65 -3.09
C CYS A 275 13.36 -8.30 -3.25
N VAL A 276 12.53 -8.84 -2.36
CA VAL A 276 11.11 -8.44 -2.23
C VAL A 276 11.03 -6.99 -1.74
N ALA A 277 11.80 -6.66 -0.72
CA ALA A 277 12.05 -5.33 -0.20
C ALA A 277 13.51 -5.19 0.24
N CYS A 278 14.01 -3.96 0.31
CA CYS A 278 15.37 -3.69 0.79
C CYS A 278 15.33 -3.38 2.29
N LEU A 279 16.23 -3.99 3.05
CA LEU A 279 16.34 -3.78 4.49
C LEU A 279 16.54 -2.29 4.85
N ASP A 280 17.50 -1.65 4.19
CA ASP A 280 17.86 -0.25 4.41
C ASP A 280 17.25 0.66 3.34
N TYR A 281 17.82 0.67 2.12
CA TYR A 281 17.37 1.54 1.05
C TYR A 281 17.35 0.85 -0.31
N GLN A 282 16.35 1.20 -1.13
CA GLN A 282 16.31 0.85 -2.55
C GLN A 282 16.85 2.01 -3.41
N GLU A 283 17.91 1.74 -4.17
CA GLU A 283 18.49 2.66 -5.15
C GLU A 283 18.53 2.02 -6.53
N ASP A 284 17.87 2.62 -7.52
CA ASP A 284 17.87 2.16 -8.91
C ASP A 284 17.54 0.66 -9.11
N GLY A 285 16.68 0.10 -8.23
CA GLY A 285 16.29 -1.32 -8.27
C GLY A 285 17.20 -2.26 -7.48
N ARG A 286 18.22 -1.75 -6.78
CA ARG A 286 19.14 -2.54 -5.94
C ARG A 286 19.05 -2.12 -4.48
N CYS A 287 19.24 -3.08 -3.58
CA CYS A 287 19.34 -2.79 -2.16
C CYS A 287 20.75 -2.32 -1.79
N VAL A 288 20.82 -1.21 -1.06
CA VAL A 288 22.04 -0.56 -0.60
C VAL A 288 21.89 -0.16 0.86
N THR A 289 23.00 -0.13 1.59
CA THR A 289 23.04 0.30 3.00
C THR A 289 23.01 1.82 3.15
N GLU A 290 23.54 2.53 2.15
CA GLU A 290 23.53 3.99 2.06
C GLU A 290 23.29 4.42 0.61
N CYS A 291 22.55 5.51 0.42
CA CYS A 291 22.42 6.13 -0.89
C CYS A 291 23.76 6.72 -1.34
N ARG A 292 24.05 6.70 -2.65
CA ARG A 292 25.25 7.33 -3.24
C ARG A 292 25.38 8.82 -2.91
N GLY A 293 24.28 9.47 -2.54
CA GLY A 293 24.27 10.84 -2.03
C GLY A 293 24.39 11.90 -3.14
N THR A 294 24.79 13.11 -2.73
CA THR A 294 24.83 14.29 -3.60
C THR A 294 26.24 14.75 -3.95
N SER A 295 27.26 14.16 -3.33
CA SER A 295 28.68 14.47 -3.54
C SER A 295 29.53 13.22 -3.34
N ARG A 296 30.72 13.21 -3.94
CA ARG A 296 31.73 12.15 -3.83
C ARG A 296 33.08 12.73 -3.50
N TYR A 297 33.91 12.00 -2.76
CA TYR A 297 35.28 12.40 -2.49
C TYR A 297 36.15 12.17 -3.73
N ASN A 298 36.81 13.22 -4.20
CA ASN A 298 37.80 13.16 -5.27
C ASN A 298 39.19 13.03 -4.64
N SER A 299 39.75 11.83 -4.63
CA SER A 299 41.03 11.53 -3.97
C SER A 299 42.23 12.24 -4.58
N SER A 300 42.20 12.54 -5.88
CA SER A 300 43.29 13.25 -6.58
C SER A 300 43.38 14.72 -6.19
N LEU A 301 42.22 15.34 -5.92
CA LEU A 301 42.13 16.74 -5.51
C LEU A 301 41.98 16.91 -3.99
N MET A 302 41.75 15.81 -3.25
CA MET A 302 41.44 15.80 -1.82
C MET A 302 40.25 16.71 -1.44
N ILE A 303 39.22 16.76 -2.29
CA ILE A 303 38.01 17.57 -2.07
C ILE A 303 36.73 16.76 -2.24
N MET A 304 35.65 17.24 -1.64
CA MET A 304 34.30 16.77 -1.96
C MET A 304 33.81 17.45 -3.24
N GLN A 305 33.45 16.64 -4.24
CA GLN A 305 32.94 17.11 -5.52
C GLN A 305 31.45 16.79 -5.64
N PRO A 306 30.60 17.74 -6.07
CA PRO A 306 29.18 17.46 -6.29
C PRO A 306 29.00 16.40 -7.39
N MET A 307 28.06 15.50 -7.18
CA MET A 307 27.66 14.52 -8.19
C MET A 307 26.87 15.23 -9.30
N PRO A 308 26.94 14.76 -10.56
CA PRO A 308 26.05 15.23 -11.62
C PRO A 308 24.57 15.05 -11.21
N ASP A 309 23.69 15.96 -11.64
CA ASP A 309 22.26 15.93 -11.22
C ASP A 309 21.53 14.63 -11.55
N ARG A 310 21.99 13.88 -12.56
CA ARG A 310 21.45 12.55 -12.91
C ARG A 310 21.83 11.46 -11.92
N GLU A 311 22.94 11.63 -11.23
CA GLU A 311 23.51 10.67 -10.28
C GLU A 311 23.25 11.04 -8.83
N LYS A 312 22.84 12.28 -8.54
CA LYS A 312 22.43 12.67 -7.19
C LYS A 312 21.31 11.76 -6.68
N ARG A 313 21.43 11.35 -5.43
CA ARG A 313 20.41 10.57 -4.72
C ARG A 313 20.19 11.18 -3.34
N TYR A 314 18.93 11.38 -3.01
CA TYR A 314 18.46 11.86 -1.71
C TYR A 314 17.75 10.71 -0.99
N TYR A 315 17.87 10.69 0.32
CA TYR A 315 17.15 9.77 1.18
C TYR A 315 15.69 10.20 1.27
N TYR A 316 14.78 9.29 0.94
CA TYR A 316 13.34 9.47 1.16
C TYR A 316 12.74 8.16 1.64
N GLU A 317 12.42 8.10 2.94
CA GLU A 317 11.98 6.87 3.60
C GLU A 317 12.97 5.73 3.31
N LYS A 318 12.51 4.60 2.77
CA LYS A 318 13.33 3.43 2.38
C LYS A 318 13.89 3.51 0.95
N HIS A 319 13.95 4.69 0.35
CA HIS A 319 14.32 4.85 -1.06
C HIS A 319 15.34 5.96 -1.30
N CYS A 320 16.25 5.70 -2.23
CA CYS A 320 17.16 6.69 -2.78
C CYS A 320 16.51 7.29 -4.04
N VAL A 321 16.12 8.56 -3.96
CA VAL A 321 15.39 9.26 -5.03
C VAL A 321 16.26 10.31 -5.69
N GLN A 322 16.15 10.45 -7.01
CA GLN A 322 16.89 11.49 -7.74
C GLN A 322 16.38 12.90 -7.42
N GLN A 323 15.07 13.03 -7.20
CA GLN A 323 14.41 14.28 -6.83
C GLN A 323 13.44 14.00 -5.68
N CYS A 324 13.39 14.91 -4.72
CA CYS A 324 12.45 14.80 -3.62
C CYS A 324 11.00 14.89 -4.13
N PRO A 325 10.10 14.01 -3.68
CA PRO A 325 8.71 14.01 -4.12
C PRO A 325 7.98 15.32 -3.81
N ALA A 326 6.90 15.59 -4.56
CA ALA A 326 6.10 16.79 -4.36
C ALA A 326 5.60 16.91 -2.91
N GLY A 327 5.68 18.12 -2.36
CA GLY A 327 5.30 18.40 -0.96
C GLY A 327 6.41 18.14 0.06
N THR A 328 7.61 17.72 -0.37
CA THR A 328 8.79 17.61 0.48
C THR A 328 9.85 18.65 0.10
N LEU A 329 10.77 18.92 1.03
CA LEU A 329 11.88 19.85 0.90
C LEU A 329 13.20 19.08 0.98
N ILE A 330 14.24 19.60 0.32
CA ILE A 330 15.60 19.08 0.47
C ILE A 330 16.21 19.70 1.73
N GLU A 331 16.69 18.86 2.62
CA GLU A 331 17.56 19.25 3.73
C GLU A 331 18.78 18.33 3.76
N ASP A 332 19.95 18.90 3.50
CA ASP A 332 21.22 18.19 3.37
C ASP A 332 21.19 17.07 2.30
N ARG A 333 21.00 15.81 2.72
CA ARG A 333 20.85 14.64 1.82
C ARG A 333 19.46 14.00 1.90
N TYR A 334 18.52 14.61 2.61
CA TYR A 334 17.21 14.02 2.94
C TYR A 334 16.07 14.82 2.32
N CYS A 335 15.00 14.11 1.96
CA CYS A 335 13.72 14.70 1.62
C CYS A 335 12.85 14.76 2.86
N VAL A 336 12.57 15.96 3.36
CA VAL A 336 11.85 16.20 4.63
C VAL A 336 10.49 16.86 4.40
N ALA A 337 9.52 16.55 5.24
CA ALA A 337 8.21 17.20 5.20
C ALA A 337 8.24 18.62 5.77
N ARG A 338 9.16 18.89 6.71
CA ARG A 338 9.35 20.18 7.38
C ARG A 338 10.85 20.35 7.66
N CYS A 339 11.32 21.59 7.62
CA CYS A 339 12.71 21.89 7.96
C CYS A 339 12.96 21.62 9.44
N SER A 340 14.19 21.22 9.75
CA SER A 340 14.66 21.11 11.13
C SER A 340 14.65 22.46 11.84
N GLU A 341 14.68 22.42 13.17
CA GLU A 341 14.67 23.62 14.00
C GLU A 341 15.77 24.62 13.58
N GLY A 342 15.40 25.90 13.45
CA GLY A 342 16.30 26.97 13.02
C GLY A 342 16.54 27.06 11.50
N LYS A 343 16.00 26.13 10.70
CA LYS A 343 15.97 26.23 9.23
C LYS A 343 14.56 26.61 8.74
N TYR A 344 14.51 27.29 7.60
CA TYR A 344 13.29 27.78 6.98
C TYR A 344 13.26 27.42 5.50
N ARG A 345 12.05 27.33 4.96
CA ARG A 345 11.83 27.12 3.53
C ARG A 345 12.40 28.31 2.76
N ASP A 346 13.27 28.01 1.80
CA ASP A 346 13.89 29.00 0.94
C ASP A 346 12.86 29.67 0.00
N PRO A 347 13.22 30.79 -0.68
CA PRO A 347 12.32 31.45 -1.62
C PRO A 347 11.87 30.58 -2.79
N SER A 348 12.68 29.61 -3.24
CA SER A 348 12.27 28.68 -4.30
C SER A 348 11.23 27.67 -3.82
N GLY A 349 11.13 27.51 -2.50
CA GLY A 349 10.20 26.60 -1.86
C GLY A 349 10.61 25.14 -1.94
N LYS A 350 11.87 24.84 -2.21
CA LYS A 350 12.38 23.49 -2.44
C LYS A 350 13.39 23.03 -1.40
N GLU A 351 14.00 23.94 -0.67
CA GLU A 351 15.12 23.62 0.22
C GLU A 351 14.93 24.26 1.60
N CYS A 352 15.58 23.66 2.60
CA CYS A 352 15.65 24.17 3.96
C CYS A 352 16.98 24.91 4.20
N THR A 353 16.91 26.17 4.62
CA THR A 353 18.07 27.05 4.76
C THR A 353 18.11 27.72 6.14
N GLY A 354 19.31 27.90 6.70
CA GLY A 354 19.49 28.49 8.03
C GLY A 354 19.53 30.03 8.06
N ARG A 355 19.37 30.71 6.91
CA ARG A 355 19.34 32.19 6.89
C ARG A 355 17.93 32.66 7.23
N LYS A 356 17.76 33.32 8.37
CA LYS A 356 16.56 34.14 8.63
C LYS A 356 16.38 35.11 7.46
N ARG A 357 15.13 35.33 7.03
CA ARG A 357 14.81 36.55 6.28
C ARG A 357 15.25 37.74 7.14
N GLU A 358 16.28 38.45 6.72
CA GLU A 358 16.50 39.80 7.22
C GLU A 358 15.39 40.67 6.63
N GLY A 359 14.39 41.01 7.44
CA GLY A 359 13.32 41.95 7.09
C GLY A 359 12.01 41.29 6.65
N GLU A 360 11.16 40.95 7.61
CA GLU A 360 9.70 41.02 7.51
C GLU A 360 9.12 41.36 8.88
#